data_AF-A0A1G0AKW0-F1
#
_entry.id   AF-A0A1G0AKW0-F1
#
_cell.length_a   1.000
_cell.length_b   1.000
_cell.length_c   1.000
_cell.angle_alpha   90.00
_cell.angle_beta   90.00
_cell.angle_gamma   90.00
#
_symmetry.space_group_name_H-M   'P 1'
#
loop_
_entity.id
_entity.type
_entity.pdbx_description
1 polymer ?
#
loop_
_entity_poly.entity_id
_entity_poly.type
_entity_poly.pdbx_seq_one_letter_code
_entity_poly.pdbx_strand_id
1 'polypeptide(L)'
;MSAREKALVEDLAVDASGGVVVLGWRAAEDGLFLRIRGQPDEARLRCRCGRCHWIVREQFSEPGPRLLVSCHNCGVRSTFLMEGVSLPAP
;
A
#
# COMPACT_ATOMS: atom_id res chain seq x y z
N MET A 1 -24.93 -13.91 -14.90
CA MET A 1 -23.57 -13.31 -14.85
C MET A 1 -23.13 -13.32 -13.39
N SER A 2 -21.98 -13.94 -13.14
CA SER A 2 -21.49 -14.44 -11.85
C SER A 2 -21.27 -13.35 -10.80
N ALA A 3 -21.76 -13.60 -9.58
CA ALA A 3 -21.35 -12.92 -8.36
C ALA A 3 -19.89 -13.28 -8.06
N ARG A 4 -18.96 -12.64 -8.76
CA ARG A 4 -17.54 -12.67 -8.38
C ARG A 4 -17.42 -12.03 -7.00
N GLU A 5 -16.85 -12.79 -6.08
CA GLU A 5 -16.59 -12.41 -4.70
C GLU A 5 -16.06 -10.96 -4.64
N LYS A 6 -16.80 -10.06 -3.98
CA LYS A 6 -16.18 -8.87 -3.42
C LYS A 6 -15.23 -9.38 -2.35
N ALA A 7 -13.94 -9.54 -2.70
CA ALA A 7 -12.90 -9.67 -1.69
C ALA A 7 -13.12 -8.57 -0.66
N LEU A 8 -13.24 -8.94 0.62
CA LEU A 8 -13.44 -7.98 1.69
C LEU A 8 -12.16 -7.16 1.79
N VAL A 9 -12.19 -5.95 1.25
CA VAL A 9 -11.05 -5.04 1.36
C VAL A 9 -11.08 -4.44 2.76
N GLU A 10 -10.08 -4.77 3.57
CA GLU A 10 -9.92 -4.18 4.89
C GLU A 10 -9.33 -2.76 4.79
N ASP A 11 -9.85 -1.82 5.57
CA ASP A 11 -9.28 -0.47 5.64
C ASP A 11 -8.12 -0.44 6.65
N LEU A 12 -6.92 -0.11 6.17
CA LEU A 12 -5.73 0.08 7.01
C LEU A 12 -5.48 1.58 7.23
N ALA A 13 -5.64 2.04 8.48
CA ALA A 13 -5.28 3.41 8.83
C ALA A 13 -3.77 3.62 8.72
N VAL A 14 -3.35 4.71 8.06
CA VAL A 14 -1.92 5.04 7.87
C VAL A 14 -1.18 5.15 9.20
N ASP A 15 -1.82 5.68 10.24
CA ASP A 15 -1.21 5.82 11.57
C ASP A 15 -1.05 4.48 12.30
N ALA A 16 -1.83 3.45 11.91
CA ALA A 16 -1.75 2.08 12.44
C ALA A 16 -0.91 1.14 11.55
N SER A 17 -0.31 1.67 10.47
CA SER A 17 0.36 0.86 9.44
C SER A 17 1.84 0.56 9.72
N GLY A 18 2.32 0.94 10.92
CA GLY A 18 3.71 0.73 11.31
C GLY A 18 4.10 -0.76 11.37
N GLY A 19 5.25 -1.11 10.79
CA GLY A 19 5.79 -2.48 10.80
C GLY A 19 5.20 -3.42 9.75
N VAL A 20 4.25 -2.96 8.94
CA VAL A 20 3.71 -3.72 7.82
C VAL A 20 4.79 -3.97 6.75
N VAL A 21 4.82 -5.20 6.24
CA VAL A 21 5.64 -5.58 5.08
C VAL A 21 4.72 -5.77 3.87
N VAL A 22 4.99 -5.03 2.81
CA VAL A 22 4.18 -4.99 1.58
C VAL A 22 4.77 -5.97 0.56
N LEU A 23 3.93 -6.91 0.10
CA LEU A 23 4.27 -7.88 -0.96
C LEU A 23 3.94 -7.35 -2.36
N GLY A 24 3.17 -6.27 -2.43
CA GLY A 24 2.84 -5.55 -3.66
C GLY A 24 1.73 -4.55 -3.42
N TRP A 25 1.54 -3.66 -4.37
CA TRP A 25 0.52 -2.61 -4.27
C TRP A 25 -0.10 -2.34 -5.64
N ARG A 26 -1.28 -1.75 -5.62
CA ARG A 26 -1.92 -1.18 -6.81
C ARG A 26 -2.65 0.11 -6.44
N ALA A 27 -2.59 1.08 -7.35
CA ALA A 27 -3.45 2.25 -7.29
C ALA A 27 -4.71 1.99 -8.13
N ALA A 28 -5.86 2.38 -7.61
CA ALA A 28 -7.13 2.41 -8.33
C ALA A 28 -7.88 3.72 -8.01
N GLU A 29 -9.00 3.96 -8.69
CA GLU A 29 -9.80 5.19 -8.52
C GLU A 29 -10.23 5.41 -7.06
N ASP A 30 -10.46 4.33 -6.32
CA ASP A 30 -10.95 4.34 -4.95
C ASP A 30 -9.85 4.28 -3.87
N GLY A 31 -8.57 4.21 -4.28
CA GLY A 31 -7.45 4.40 -3.37
C GLY A 31 -6.21 3.58 -3.69
N LEU A 32 -5.35 3.44 -2.67
CA LEU A 32 -4.15 2.62 -2.69
C LEU A 32 -4.40 1.32 -1.95
N PHE A 33 -4.15 0.19 -2.60
CA PHE A 33 -4.36 -1.15 -2.07
C PHE A 33 -3.01 -1.83 -1.88
N LEU A 34 -2.84 -2.47 -0.73
CA LEU A 34 -1.61 -3.14 -0.31
C LEU A 34 -1.90 -4.62 -0.10
N ARG A 35 -1.06 -5.48 -0.70
CA ARG A 35 -0.96 -6.88 -0.30
C ARG A 35 0.05 -6.97 0.84
N ILE A 36 -0.40 -7.42 2.00
CA ILE A 36 0.39 -7.39 3.24
C ILE A 36 0.80 -8.81 3.62
N ARG A 37 2.05 -8.97 4.07
CA ARG A 37 2.55 -10.26 4.53
C ARG A 37 1.74 -10.76 5.72
N GLY A 38 1.23 -11.99 5.60
CA GLY A 38 0.39 -12.63 6.62
C GLY A 38 -1.09 -12.23 6.57
N GLN A 39 -1.51 -11.43 5.59
CA GLN A 39 -2.92 -11.15 5.31
C GLN A 39 -3.31 -11.76 3.95
N PRO A 40 -4.44 -12.50 3.88
CA PRO A 40 -4.89 -13.12 2.65
C PRO A 40 -5.48 -12.10 1.66
N ASP A 41 -6.12 -11.05 2.18
CA ASP A 41 -6.82 -10.04 1.41
C ASP A 41 -6.00 -8.76 1.24
N GLU A 42 -6.39 -7.93 0.26
CA GLU A 42 -5.81 -6.59 0.08
C GLU A 42 -6.38 -5.62 1.12
N ALA A 43 -5.50 -4.77 1.66
CA ALA A 43 -5.88 -3.68 2.53
C ALA A 43 -5.85 -2.33 1.79
N ARG A 44 -6.92 -1.53 1.90
CA ARG A 44 -6.95 -0.15 1.38
C ARG A 44 -6.36 0.81 2.41
N LEU A 45 -5.33 1.54 2.00
CA LEU A 45 -4.67 2.52 2.87
C LEU A 45 -5.54 3.77 3.04
N ARG A 46 -5.91 4.06 4.30
CA ARG A 46 -6.74 5.20 4.70
C ARG A 46 -5.91 6.28 5.37
N CYS A 47 -6.07 7.51 4.89
CA CYS A 47 -5.47 8.67 5.54
C CYS A 47 -6.34 9.15 6.69
N ARG A 48 -5.71 9.69 7.75
CA ARG A 48 -6.39 10.39 8.85
C ARG A 48 -7.23 11.60 8.43
N CYS A 49 -6.97 12.20 7.26
CA CYS A 49 -7.82 13.28 6.72
C CYS A 49 -9.05 12.78 5.96
N GLY A 50 -9.30 11.47 5.93
CA GLY A 50 -10.44 10.86 5.25
C GLY A 50 -10.28 10.72 3.72
N ARG A 51 -9.27 11.33 3.10
CA ARG A 51 -8.99 11.21 1.66
C ARG A 51 -8.06 10.03 1.36
N CYS A 52 -8.25 9.38 0.22
CA CYS A 52 -7.45 8.20 -0.19
C CYS A 52 -6.57 8.47 -1.43
N HIS A 53 -6.23 9.75 -1.69
CA HIS A 53 -5.35 10.12 -2.78
C HIS A 53 -3.89 10.12 -2.31
N TRP A 54 -3.11 9.19 -2.85
CA TRP A 54 -1.74 8.92 -2.46
C TRP A 54 -0.77 9.18 -3.60
N ILE A 55 0.32 9.86 -3.28
CA ILE A 55 1.54 9.85 -4.10
C ILE A 55 2.35 8.63 -3.65
N VAL A 56 2.70 7.76 -4.59
CA VAL A 56 3.39 6.48 -4.31
C VAL A 56 4.73 6.47 -5.02
N ARG A 57 5.77 6.01 -4.33
CA ARG A 57 7.12 5.84 -4.89
C ARG A 57 7.73 4.56 -4.37
N GLU A 58 8.29 3.76 -5.26
CA GLU A 58 9.17 2.65 -4.89
C GLU A 58 10.62 3.16 -4.84
N GLN A 59 11.34 2.78 -3.79
CA GLN A 59 12.76 3.08 -3.62
C GLN A 59 13.52 1.78 -3.45
N PHE A 60 14.47 1.52 -4.35
CA PHE A 60 15.34 0.34 -4.33
C PHE A 60 16.75 0.77 -3.90
N SER A 61 16.99 0.81 -2.59
CA SER A 61 18.29 1.15 -2.01
C SER A 61 18.59 0.24 -0.82
N GLU A 62 19.82 0.18 -0.35
CA GLU A 62 20.14 -0.50 0.92
C GLU A 62 19.37 0.14 2.09
N PRO A 63 18.84 -0.62 3.06
CA PRO A 63 18.99 -2.08 3.26
C PRO A 63 17.94 -2.96 2.53
N GLY A 64 17.13 -2.40 1.64
CA GLY A 64 16.10 -3.15 0.89
C GLY A 64 15.03 -2.25 0.28
N PRO A 65 14.18 -2.80 -0.60
CA PRO A 65 13.16 -2.02 -1.29
C PRO A 65 12.10 -1.48 -0.33
N ARG A 66 11.63 -0.26 -0.61
CA ARG A 66 10.68 0.47 0.22
C ARG A 66 9.56 1.08 -0.62
N LEU A 67 8.35 1.07 -0.07
CA LEU A 67 7.21 1.81 -0.60
C LEU A 67 7.03 3.09 0.21
N LEU A 68 7.24 4.24 -0.41
CA LEU A 68 7.02 5.55 0.20
C LEU A 68 5.67 6.07 -0.26
N VAL A 69 4.81 6.42 0.68
CA VAL A 69 3.49 6.96 0.40
C VAL A 69 3.33 8.32 1.09
N SER A 70 2.70 9.25 0.38
CA SER A 70 2.33 10.56 0.95
C SER A 70 0.91 10.89 0.54
N CYS A 71 0.07 11.29 1.50
CA CYS A 71 -1.25 11.80 1.16
C CYS A 71 -1.09 13.11 0.40
N HIS A 72 -1.71 13.22 -0.77
CA HIS A 72 -1.63 14.42 -1.60
C HIS A 72 -2.27 15.65 -0.91
N ASN A 73 -3.26 15.43 -0.05
CA ASN A 73 -4.02 16.50 0.58
C ASN A 73 -3.39 17.04 1.86
N CYS A 74 -3.12 16.18 2.86
CA CYS A 74 -2.63 16.63 4.17
C CYS A 74 -1.13 16.37 4.38
N GLY A 75 -0.44 15.78 3.40
CA GLY A 75 1.00 15.56 3.45
C GLY A 75 1.47 14.49 4.45
N VAL A 76 0.57 13.75 5.11
CA VAL A 76 0.99 12.61 5.96
C VAL A 76 1.77 11.61 5.14
N ARG A 77 2.83 11.06 5.72
CA ARG A 77 3.75 10.12 5.05
C ARG A 77 3.81 8.82 5.81
N SER A 78 3.99 7.73 5.07
CA SER A 78 4.39 6.44 5.63
C SER A 78 5.40 5.77 4.69
N THR A 79 6.19 4.87 5.27
CA THR A 79 7.20 4.11 4.55
C THR A 79 7.04 2.64 4.94
N PHE A 80 6.91 1.77 3.95
CA PHE A 80 6.79 0.33 4.14
C PHE A 80 8.03 -0.39 3.61
N LEU A 81 8.40 -1.48 4.27
CA LEU A 81 9.34 -2.44 3.68
C LEU A 81 8.61 -3.21 2.59
N MET A 82 9.30 -3.48 1.49
CA MET A 82 8.80 -4.34 0.42
C MET A 82 9.54 -5.67 0.43
N GLU A 83 8.83 -6.74 0.08
CA GLU A 83 9.39 -8.09 -0.05
C GLU A 83 8.93 -8.70 -1.38
N GLY A 84 9.76 -9.54 -1.99
CA GLY A 84 9.44 -10.20 -3.26
C GLY A 84 9.45 -9.28 -4.48
N VAL A 85 9.93 -8.03 -4.34
CA VAL A 85 10.08 -7.09 -5.44
C VAL A 85 11.54 -7.03 -5.86
N SER A 86 11.82 -7.59 -7.04
CA SER A 86 13.10 -7.46 -7.72
C SER A 86 13.02 -6.34 -8.75
N LEU A 87 14.11 -5.58 -8.90
CA LEU A 87 14.28 -4.72 -10.08
C LEU A 87 14.14 -5.59 -11.35
N PRO A 88 13.52 -5.07 -12.43
CA PRO A 88 13.64 -5.70 -13.73
C PRO A 88 15.13 -5.88 -14.03
N ALA A 89 15.52 -7.06 -14.50
CA ALA A 89 16.88 -7.26 -14.98
C ALA A 89 17.16 -6.25 -16.12
N PRO A 90 18.37 -5.66 -16.17
CA PRO A 90 18.75 -4.70 -17.22
C PRO A 90 18.69 -5.31 -18.63
#